data_AF-A0A9D9N8X6-F1
#
_entry.id   AF-A0A9D9N8X6-F1
#
_cell.length_a   1.000
_cell.length_b   1.000
_cell.length_c   1.000
_cell.angle_alpha   90.00
_cell.angle_beta   90.00
_cell.angle_gamma   90.00
#
_symmetry.space_group_name_H-M   'P 1'
#
loop_
_entity.id
_entity.type
_entity.pdbx_description
1 polymer ?
#
loop_
_entity_poly.entity_id
_entity_poly.type
_entity_poly.pdbx_seq_one_letter_code
_entity_poly.pdbx_strand_id
1 'polypeptide(L)'
;MKRIFYYAAAIMALALLAVSCEKASQGLVLVADKTEFVADGEDEVTFTVMKDGKDITNTSGVTVCSEGTLSTCLPPSENGFKFSTSIAGEYIFSASYEGEHSEPVTVNAI
;
A
#
# COMPACT_ATOMS: atom_id res chain seq x y z
N MET A 1 -38.26 40.31 21.65
CA MET A 1 -39.66 40.02 21.24
C MET A 1 -39.66 39.52 19.80
N LYS A 2 -40.52 38.52 19.51
CA LYS A 2 -40.81 37.84 18.22
C LYS A 2 -39.77 36.73 17.87
N ARG A 3 -39.96 35.48 18.31
CA ARG A 3 -40.82 34.38 17.76
C ARG A 3 -40.46 34.14 16.28
N ILE A 4 -40.04 32.95 15.83
CA ILE A 4 -40.91 31.78 15.56
C ILE A 4 -40.03 30.56 15.23
N PHE A 5 -40.28 29.47 15.96
CA PHE A 5 -40.26 28.04 15.62
C PHE A 5 -39.85 27.61 14.19
N TYR A 6 -38.80 26.79 14.10
CA TYR A 6 -38.69 25.73 13.09
C TYR A 6 -38.24 24.42 13.76
N TYR A 7 -39.23 23.62 14.16
CA TYR A 7 -39.08 22.18 14.37
C TYR A 7 -39.26 21.48 13.02
N ALA A 8 -38.20 20.87 12.51
CA ALA A 8 -38.23 19.73 11.59
C ALA A 8 -36.92 18.97 11.85
N ALA A 9 -36.97 18.00 12.76
CA ALA A 9 -37.02 16.58 12.41
C ALA A 9 -35.68 16.05 11.89
N ALA A 10 -34.96 15.39 12.80
CA ALA A 10 -34.14 14.19 12.62
C ALA A 10 -33.23 14.08 11.38
N ILE A 11 -31.93 13.91 11.63
CA ILE A 11 -31.20 12.67 11.27
C ILE A 11 -30.13 12.44 12.33
N MET A 12 -30.32 11.35 13.08
CA MET A 12 -29.26 10.61 13.75
C MET A 12 -28.27 10.11 12.69
N ALA A 13 -26.99 10.41 12.84
CA ALA A 13 -25.94 9.46 12.51
C ALA A 13 -24.66 9.84 13.26
N LEU A 14 -24.44 9.06 14.31
CA LEU A 14 -23.16 8.89 14.97
C LEU A 14 -22.12 8.46 13.91
N ALA A 15 -21.09 9.26 13.67
CA ALA A 15 -19.86 8.80 13.03
C ALA A 15 -18.72 9.06 14.01
N LEU A 16 -18.61 8.15 14.98
CA LEU A 16 -17.36 7.87 15.65
C LEU A 16 -16.38 7.28 14.64
N LEU A 17 -15.11 7.68 14.78
CA LEU A 17 -13.89 7.01 14.32
C LEU A 17 -13.49 7.20 12.85
N ALA A 18 -12.53 8.09 12.64
CA ALA A 18 -11.17 7.57 12.54
C ALA A 18 -10.27 8.51 13.36
N VAL A 19 -9.87 8.04 14.54
CA VAL A 19 -8.53 8.38 15.05
C VAL A 19 -7.62 8.16 13.85
N SER A 20 -7.03 9.23 13.33
CA SER A 20 -5.87 9.10 12.44
C SER A 20 -4.87 8.33 13.27
N CYS A 21 -4.87 7.01 13.11
CA CYS A 21 -3.91 6.16 13.74
C CYS A 21 -2.63 6.51 13.01
N GLU A 22 -1.89 7.47 13.55
CA GLU A 22 -0.44 7.46 13.48
C GLU A 22 -0.01 6.16 14.19
N LYS A 23 -0.30 5.01 13.57
CA LYS A 23 0.38 3.77 13.85
C LYS A 23 1.82 4.12 13.49
N ALA A 24 2.60 4.49 14.50
CA ALA A 24 4.04 4.30 14.46
C ALA A 24 4.23 2.91 13.86
N SER A 25 4.91 2.83 12.71
CA SER A 25 4.96 1.65 11.85
C SER A 25 5.61 0.48 12.59
N GLN A 26 4.84 -0.20 13.42
CA GLN A 26 5.24 -1.44 14.08
C GLN A 26 4.90 -2.57 13.12
N GLY A 27 5.91 -3.37 12.77
CA GLY A 27 5.81 -4.45 11.80
C GLY A 27 6.43 -4.15 10.44
N LEU A 28 6.25 -5.10 9.54
CA LEU A 28 6.74 -5.05 8.16
C LEU A 28 5.79 -4.21 7.29
N VAL A 29 6.35 -3.25 6.55
CA VAL A 29 5.61 -2.34 5.67
C VAL A 29 6.27 -2.34 4.29
N LEU A 30 5.46 -2.57 3.25
CA LEU A 30 5.85 -2.39 1.87
C LEU A 30 5.47 -0.96 1.45
N VAL A 31 6.40 -0.25 0.81
CA VAL A 31 6.18 1.12 0.33
C VAL A 31 6.46 1.13 -1.16
N ALA A 32 5.51 1.61 -1.96
CA ALA A 32 5.71 1.91 -3.36
C ALA A 32 6.05 3.39 -3.54
N ASP A 33 6.99 3.71 -4.43
CA ASP A 33 7.30 5.10 -4.79
C ASP A 33 6.13 5.79 -5.52
N LYS A 34 5.34 5.01 -6.28
CA LYS A 34 4.09 5.41 -6.92
C LYS A 34 3.10 4.25 -7.00
N THR A 35 1.81 4.57 -7.09
CA THR A 35 0.72 3.59 -7.22
C THR A 35 0.09 3.54 -8.60
N GLU A 36 0.54 4.39 -9.53
CA GLU A 36 0.11 4.41 -10.93
C GLU A 36 1.33 4.62 -11.83
N PHE A 37 1.41 3.88 -12.93
CA PHE A 37 2.54 3.91 -13.88
C PHE A 37 2.11 3.46 -15.27
N VAL A 38 2.87 3.79 -16.31
CA VAL A 38 2.52 3.47 -17.70
C VAL A 38 2.84 2.01 -18.02
N ALA A 39 1.91 1.30 -18.64
CA ALA A 39 2.10 -0.09 -19.07
C ALA A 39 2.89 -0.20 -20.40
N ASP A 40 4.06 0.44 -20.50
CA ASP A 40 4.92 0.41 -21.70
C ASP A 40 6.09 -0.59 -21.60
N GLY A 41 6.28 -1.20 -20.42
CA GLY A 41 7.39 -2.11 -20.12
C GLY A 41 8.70 -1.42 -19.70
N GLU A 42 8.75 -0.09 -19.73
CA GLU A 42 9.89 0.74 -19.31
C GLU A 42 9.60 1.50 -18.03
N ASP A 43 8.40 2.07 -17.89
CA ASP A 43 7.98 2.75 -16.66
C ASP A 43 7.84 1.71 -15.53
N GLU A 44 8.47 1.99 -14.40
CA GLU A 44 8.62 1.04 -13.31
C GLU A 44 8.15 1.62 -11.98
N VAL A 45 7.53 0.79 -11.16
CA VAL A 45 7.33 1.04 -9.73
C VAL A 45 8.50 0.45 -8.97
N THR A 46 9.01 1.20 -8.01
CA THR A 46 10.05 0.72 -7.08
C THR A 46 9.46 0.54 -5.68
N PHE A 47 9.63 -0.64 -5.13
CA PHE A 47 9.21 -0.97 -3.78
C PHE A 47 10.38 -1.01 -2.80
N THR A 48 10.16 -0.43 -1.62
CA THR A 48 11.05 -0.52 -0.46
C THR A 48 10.33 -1.22 0.70
N VAL A 49 11.10 -1.86 1.56
CA VAL A 49 10.57 -2.63 2.69
C VAL A 49 11.10 -2.03 4.00
N MET A 50 10.17 -1.60 4.84
CA MET A 50 10.45 -1.03 6.15
C MET A 50 10.06 -2.03 7.24
N LYS A 51 10.92 -2.22 8.25
CA LYS A 51 10.57 -2.93 9.47
C LYS A 51 10.78 -2.02 10.66
N ASP A 52 9.72 -1.81 11.43
CA ASP A 52 9.76 -0.97 12.63
C ASP A 52 10.32 0.43 12.37
N GLY A 53 10.01 0.99 11.19
CA GLY A 53 10.45 2.31 10.73
C GLY A 53 11.88 2.35 10.15
N LYS A 54 12.59 1.22 10.09
CA LYS A 54 13.92 1.12 9.48
C LYS A 54 13.84 0.47 8.09
N ASP A 55 14.56 1.04 7.12
CA ASP A 55 14.72 0.42 5.81
C ASP A 55 15.54 -0.88 5.93
N ILE A 56 14.92 -1.98 5.50
CA ILE A 56 15.53 -3.32 5.45
C ILE A 56 15.56 -3.87 4.03
N THR A 57 15.24 -3.07 3.01
CA THR A 57 15.04 -3.50 1.61
C THR A 57 16.13 -4.42 1.08
N ASN A 58 17.39 -4.11 1.40
CA ASN A 58 18.58 -4.87 0.96
C ASN A 58 19.06 -5.94 1.95
N THR A 59 18.23 -6.29 2.94
CA THR A 59 18.54 -7.33 3.93
C THR A 59 18.25 -8.70 3.34
N SER A 60 19.15 -9.66 3.59
CA SER A 60 18.95 -11.05 3.16
C SER A 60 17.64 -11.62 3.70
N GLY A 61 16.87 -12.29 2.84
CA GLY A 61 15.60 -12.92 3.21
C GLY A 61 14.37 -12.01 3.06
N VAL A 62 14.54 -10.74 2.70
CA VAL A 62 13.41 -9.89 2.27
C VAL A 62 12.95 -10.33 0.88
N THR A 63 11.65 -10.53 0.73
CA THR A 63 11.02 -10.80 -0.57
C THR A 63 9.85 -9.87 -0.79
N VAL A 64 9.58 -9.52 -2.06
CA VAL A 64 8.37 -8.82 -2.49
C VAL A 64 7.75 -9.64 -3.62
N CYS A 65 6.50 -10.05 -3.44
CA CYS A 65 5.82 -10.96 -4.38
C CYS A 65 4.43 -10.45 -4.73
N SER A 66 4.00 -10.73 -5.96
CA SER A 66 2.64 -10.45 -6.39
C SER A 66 1.67 -11.43 -5.73
N GLU A 67 0.51 -10.92 -5.36
CA GLU A 67 -0.60 -11.72 -4.87
C GLU A 67 -1.49 -12.17 -6.04
N GLY A 68 -2.07 -13.36 -5.95
CA GLY A 68 -2.95 -13.93 -6.97
C GLY A 68 -2.63 -15.37 -7.36
N THR A 69 -3.32 -15.88 -8.38
CA THR A 69 -3.23 -17.29 -8.81
C THR A 69 -1.82 -17.69 -9.29
N LEU A 70 -1.04 -16.72 -9.79
CA LEU A 70 0.35 -16.90 -10.17
C LEU A 70 1.21 -15.89 -9.41
N SER A 71 1.50 -16.20 -8.14
CA SER A 71 2.44 -15.39 -7.35
C SER A 71 3.83 -15.40 -7.97
N THR A 72 4.31 -14.22 -8.32
CA THR A 72 5.65 -13.99 -8.88
C THR A 72 6.41 -13.05 -7.95
N CYS A 73 7.60 -13.46 -7.51
CA CYS A 73 8.46 -12.61 -6.70
C CYS A 73 9.37 -11.77 -7.57
N LEU A 74 9.53 -10.50 -7.20
CA LEU A 74 10.42 -9.57 -7.88
C LEU A 74 11.88 -9.90 -7.53
N PRO A 75 12.81 -9.80 -8.48
CA PRO A 75 14.22 -9.92 -8.18
C PRO A 75 14.67 -8.74 -7.28
N PRO A 76 15.56 -8.97 -6.30
CA PRO A 76 16.15 -7.87 -5.54
C PRO A 76 17.02 -7.00 -6.47
N SER A 77 17.00 -5.68 -6.26
CA SER A 77 17.91 -4.74 -6.92
C SER A 77 18.54 -3.80 -5.89
N GLU A 78 19.67 -3.19 -6.22
CA GLU A 78 20.40 -2.29 -5.30
C GLU A 78 19.53 -1.15 -4.75
N ASN A 79 18.52 -0.72 -5.52
CA ASN A 79 17.64 0.40 -5.18
C ASN A 79 16.19 -0.03 -4.92
N GLY A 80 15.95 -1.29 -4.55
CA GLY A 80 14.61 -1.80 -4.22
C GLY A 80 14.10 -2.89 -5.17
N PHE A 81 12.86 -3.31 -4.97
CA PHE A 81 12.22 -4.30 -5.84
C PHE A 81 11.48 -3.57 -6.95
N LYS A 82 11.81 -3.87 -8.20
CA LYS A 82 11.30 -3.13 -9.36
C LYS A 82 10.27 -3.94 -10.12
N PHE A 83 9.20 -3.29 -10.51
CA PHE A 83 8.14 -3.88 -11.33
C PHE A 83 7.80 -2.97 -12.51
N SER A 84 7.90 -3.52 -13.71
CA SER A 84 7.35 -2.95 -14.94
C SER A 84 6.54 -4.01 -15.67
N THR A 85 5.63 -3.57 -16.52
CA THR A 85 4.78 -4.46 -17.33
C THR A 85 4.32 -3.73 -18.59
N SER A 86 4.07 -4.48 -19.66
CA SER A 86 3.41 -3.96 -20.87
C SER A 86 1.90 -4.28 -20.89
N ILE A 87 1.36 -4.75 -19.76
CA ILE A 87 -0.03 -5.16 -19.61
C ILE A 87 -0.68 -4.20 -18.61
N ALA A 88 -1.68 -3.45 -19.07
CA ALA A 88 -2.47 -2.60 -18.20
C ALA A 88 -3.32 -3.44 -17.24
N GLY A 89 -3.48 -2.97 -16.02
CA GLY A 89 -4.24 -3.68 -14.99
C GLY A 89 -3.82 -3.34 -13.57
N GLU A 90 -4.56 -3.93 -12.63
CA GLU A 90 -4.28 -3.84 -11.20
C GLU A 90 -3.31 -4.97 -10.80
N TYR A 91 -2.28 -4.60 -10.03
CA TYR A 91 -1.30 -5.53 -9.48
C TYR A 91 -1.18 -5.30 -7.98
N ILE A 92 -1.19 -6.39 -7.21
CA ILE A 92 -1.12 -6.36 -5.75
C ILE A 92 0.17 -7.04 -5.31
N PHE A 93 0.94 -6.39 -4.44
CA PHE A 93 2.20 -6.90 -3.91
C PHE A 93 2.23 -6.90 -2.40
N SER A 94 2.92 -7.87 -1.80
CA SER A 94 3.24 -7.88 -0.37
C SER A 94 4.69 -8.24 -0.13
N ALA A 95 5.24 -7.72 0.97
CA ALA A 95 6.58 -8.07 1.45
C ALA A 95 6.53 -9.23 2.44
N SER A 96 7.59 -10.02 2.50
CA SER A 96 7.83 -10.98 3.58
C SER A 96 9.25 -10.90 4.11
N TYR A 97 9.39 -11.07 5.42
CA TYR A 97 10.67 -11.11 6.13
C TYR A 97 10.50 -11.84 7.46
N GLU A 98 11.37 -12.83 7.75
CA GLU A 98 11.36 -13.61 9.02
C GLU A 98 9.99 -14.21 9.41
N GLY A 99 9.14 -14.53 8.43
CA GLY A 99 7.79 -15.07 8.65
C GLY A 99 6.71 -14.01 8.92
N GLU A 100 7.07 -12.73 8.94
CA GLU A 100 6.12 -11.61 8.89
C GLU A 100 5.74 -11.27 7.45
N HIS A 101 4.55 -10.70 7.29
CA HIS A 101 4.03 -10.20 6.02
C HIS A 101 3.57 -8.75 6.19
N SER A 102 3.80 -7.92 5.17
CA SER A 102 3.23 -6.58 5.14
C SER A 102 1.76 -6.62 4.78
N GLU A 103 1.05 -5.51 5.02
CA GLU A 103 -0.19 -5.23 4.30
C GLU A 103 0.09 -5.18 2.78
N PRO A 104 -0.86 -5.59 1.93
CA PRO A 104 -0.70 -5.54 0.49
C PRO A 104 -0.73 -4.11 -0.04
N VAL A 105 0.05 -3.86 -1.09
CA VAL A 105 0.09 -2.60 -1.84
C VAL A 105 -0.41 -2.85 -3.25
N THR A 106 -1.44 -2.09 -3.64
CA THR A 106 -2.00 -2.11 -4.99
C THR A 106 -1.35 -1.03 -5.85
N VAL A 107 -0.93 -1.40 -7.06
CA VAL A 107 -0.43 -0.49 -8.10
C VAL A 107 -1.17 -0.73 -9.41
N ASN A 108 -1.46 0.33 -10.15
CA ASN A 108 -2.20 0.29 -11.40
C ASN A 108 -1.29 0.63 -12.58
N ALA A 109 -1.21 -0.29 -13.54
CA ALA A 109 -0.57 -0.03 -14.82
C ALA A 109 -1.63 0.49 -15.80
N ILE A 110 -1.41 1.66 -16.40
CA ILE A 110 -2.36 2.36 -17.30
C ILE A 110 -1.87 2.49 -18.74
#